data_AF-A0A4D4MR81-F1
#
_entry.id   AF-A0A4D4MR81-F1
#
_cell.length_a   1.000
_cell.length_b   1.000
_cell.length_c   1.000
_cell.angle_alpha   90.00
_cell.angle_beta   90.00
_cell.angle_gamma   90.00
#
_symmetry.space_group_name_H-M   'P 1'
#
loop_
_entity.id
_entity.type
_entity.pdbx_description
1 polymer ?
#
loop_
_entity_poly.entity_id
_entity_poly.type
_entity_poly.pdbx_seq_one_letter_code
_entity_poly.pdbx_strand_id
1 'polypeptide(L)'
;MTDSQAPEKTGTDDTTGTNPLAPAPAGARTAADVVTPELVAQLTKGVVGSGRTANHTPFTGEKLADLPESTPEDVATAFERARAAQIAWGATPVRQRAAVLLRFHDLVLARQAEVLDLIQLETGKARLHAHEEVQAVAVAARHYGRKAPAYLKPKRHAGAMPTLTRVTELRHPRGSWARSPLGTTRWSCRSATRCPPSSRATPSS
;
A
#
# COMPACT_ATOMS: atom_id res chain seq x y z
N MET A 1 -7.73 -62.86 31.80
CA MET A 1 -6.63 -63.15 30.86
C MET A 1 -7.27 -63.59 29.55
N THR A 2 -7.49 -62.64 28.66
CA THR A 2 -7.90 -62.89 27.28
C THR A 2 -7.15 -61.88 26.45
N ASP A 3 -6.07 -62.34 25.82
CA ASP A 3 -5.32 -61.58 24.83
C ASP A 3 -6.21 -61.33 23.61
N SER A 4 -6.35 -60.07 23.22
CA SER A 4 -6.88 -59.68 21.92
C SER A 4 -5.80 -58.84 21.25
N GLN A 5 -5.04 -59.49 20.36
CA GLN A 5 -4.08 -58.81 19.50
C GLN A 5 -4.84 -57.95 18.48
N ALA A 6 -4.46 -56.67 18.38
CA ALA A 6 -4.83 -55.78 17.31
C ALA A 6 -3.97 -56.05 16.06
N PRO A 7 -4.47 -55.90 14.83
CA PRO A 7 -3.63 -56.02 13.65
C PRO A 7 -2.73 -54.79 13.51
N GLU A 8 -1.45 -55.06 13.30
CA GLU A 8 -0.41 -54.14 12.86
C GLU A 8 -0.83 -53.41 11.57
N LYS A 9 -0.82 -52.07 11.59
CA LYS A 9 -0.88 -51.26 10.37
C LYS A 9 0.54 -51.10 9.83
N THR A 10 0.91 -51.98 8.90
CA THR A 10 2.04 -51.80 7.98
C THR A 10 1.74 -50.62 7.04
N GLY A 11 2.78 -49.83 6.74
CA GLY A 11 2.66 -48.47 6.23
C GLY A 11 2.03 -48.29 4.85
N THR A 12 1.63 -47.05 4.56
CA THR A 12 1.54 -46.51 3.20
C THR A 12 1.52 -44.98 3.26
N ASP A 13 2.52 -44.38 2.63
CA ASP A 13 2.54 -43.08 1.95
C ASP A 13 1.72 -41.92 2.54
N ASP A 14 2.43 -41.01 3.23
CA ASP A 14 1.92 -39.70 3.62
C ASP A 14 2.02 -38.72 2.43
N THR A 15 1.26 -39.00 1.36
CA THR A 15 0.97 -38.04 0.28
C THR A 15 -0.37 -37.37 0.56
N THR A 16 -0.37 -36.51 1.59
CA THR A 16 -1.55 -35.71 1.93
C THR A 16 -1.71 -34.55 0.94
N GLY A 17 -2.29 -34.85 -0.22
CA GLY A 17 -2.68 -33.90 -1.26
C GLY A 17 -3.18 -34.60 -2.54
N THR A 18 -4.50 -34.75 -2.68
CA THR A 18 -5.16 -35.51 -3.77
C THR A 18 -5.22 -34.82 -5.13
N ASN A 19 -4.52 -33.70 -5.33
CA ASN A 19 -4.59 -32.99 -6.61
C ASN A 19 -3.42 -33.44 -7.52
N PRO A 20 -3.67 -34.10 -8.65
CA PRO A 20 -2.60 -34.48 -9.57
C PRO A 20 -1.94 -33.22 -10.14
N LEU A 21 -0.65 -33.03 -9.85
CA LEU A 21 0.15 -32.00 -10.48
C LEU A 21 0.34 -32.37 -11.95
N ALA A 22 -0.32 -31.64 -12.85
CA ALA A 22 -0.05 -31.76 -14.27
C ALA A 22 1.43 -31.39 -14.53
N PRO A 23 2.17 -32.19 -15.33
CA PRO A 23 3.53 -31.83 -15.71
C PRO A 23 3.56 -30.45 -16.34
N ALA A 24 4.44 -29.58 -15.86
CA ALA A 24 4.57 -28.23 -16.40
C ALA A 24 4.94 -28.30 -17.90
N PRO A 25 4.31 -27.49 -18.77
CA PRO A 25 4.66 -27.48 -20.18
C PRO A 25 6.12 -27.06 -20.38
N ALA A 26 6.79 -27.65 -21.37
CA ALA A 26 8.19 -27.36 -21.66
C ALA A 26 8.40 -25.84 -21.93
N GLY A 27 9.29 -25.20 -21.18
CA GLY A 27 9.53 -23.75 -21.24
C GLY A 27 8.66 -22.91 -20.31
N ALA A 28 7.84 -23.51 -19.45
CA ALA A 28 7.17 -22.80 -18.38
C ALA A 28 8.20 -22.28 -17.36
N ARG A 29 8.16 -20.98 -17.08
CA ARG A 29 8.95 -20.39 -15.98
C ARG A 29 8.45 -20.97 -14.66
N THR A 30 9.39 -21.41 -13.84
CA THR A 30 9.13 -21.94 -12.50
C THR A 30 9.03 -20.81 -11.48
N ALA A 31 8.55 -21.13 -10.28
CA ALA A 31 8.55 -20.19 -9.17
C ALA A 31 9.95 -19.63 -8.87
N ALA A 32 10.99 -20.47 -8.98
CA ALA A 32 12.38 -20.07 -8.77
C ALA A 32 12.90 -19.10 -9.85
N ASP A 33 12.40 -19.20 -11.09
CA ASP A 33 12.77 -18.29 -12.17
C ASP A 33 12.14 -16.90 -12.01
N VAL A 34 11.00 -16.82 -11.32
CA VAL A 34 10.27 -15.57 -11.08
C VAL A 34 10.69 -14.91 -9.77
N VAL A 35 10.78 -15.69 -8.69
CA VAL A 35 11.09 -15.21 -7.33
C VAL A 35 12.58 -15.44 -7.05
N THR A 36 13.42 -14.62 -7.67
CA THR A 36 14.87 -14.68 -7.45
C THR A 36 15.26 -14.05 -6.11
N PRO A 37 16.35 -14.50 -5.46
CA PRO A 37 16.87 -13.87 -4.25
C PRO A 37 17.15 -12.37 -4.42
N GLU A 38 17.62 -11.96 -5.60
CA GLU A 38 17.88 -10.56 -5.96
C GLU A 38 16.58 -9.76 -6.00
N LEU A 39 15.51 -10.33 -6.59
CA LEU A 39 14.20 -9.68 -6.62
C LEU A 39 13.63 -9.54 -5.20
N VAL A 40 13.71 -10.60 -4.39
CA VAL A 40 13.27 -10.56 -2.99
C VAL A 40 14.04 -9.49 -2.22
N ALA A 41 15.36 -9.42 -2.36
CA ALA A 41 16.19 -8.39 -1.73
C ALA A 41 15.81 -6.99 -2.21
N GLN A 42 15.55 -6.82 -3.51
CA GLN A 42 15.12 -5.53 -4.07
C GLN A 42 13.77 -5.07 -3.52
N LEU A 43 12.77 -5.97 -3.47
CA LEU A 43 11.42 -5.66 -2.99
C LEU A 43 11.38 -5.44 -1.48
N THR A 44 12.23 -6.11 -0.71
CA THR A 44 12.24 -6.04 0.76
C THR A 44 13.19 -4.98 1.32
N LYS A 45 14.05 -4.36 0.49
CA LYS A 45 15.06 -3.36 0.92
C LYS A 45 14.52 -2.22 1.80
N GLY A 46 13.27 -1.82 1.59
CA GLY A 46 12.64 -0.72 2.33
C GLY A 46 11.79 -1.15 3.54
N VAL A 47 11.61 -2.45 3.76
CA VAL A 47 10.72 -2.98 4.80
C VAL A 47 11.46 -2.98 6.14
N VAL A 48 10.85 -2.38 7.16
CA VAL A 48 11.34 -2.44 8.54
C VAL A 48 10.73 -3.68 9.19
N GLY A 49 11.53 -4.73 9.36
CA GLY A 49 11.10 -5.95 10.01
C GLY A 49 12.29 -6.71 10.59
N SER A 50 12.23 -6.96 11.89
CA SER A 50 13.23 -7.71 12.65
C SER A 50 12.93 -9.22 12.70
N GLY A 51 11.69 -9.62 12.40
CA GLY A 51 11.27 -11.02 12.28
C GLY A 51 11.40 -11.58 10.85
N ARG A 52 11.09 -12.86 10.70
CA ARG A 52 11.09 -13.59 9.42
C ARG A 52 9.90 -14.54 9.35
N THR A 53 9.20 -14.51 8.22
CA THR A 53 8.13 -15.46 7.89
C THR A 53 8.40 -16.09 6.53
N ALA A 54 8.19 -17.41 6.42
CA ALA A 54 8.28 -18.13 5.16
C ALA A 54 6.96 -18.02 4.38
N ASN A 55 7.04 -17.61 3.12
CA ASN A 55 5.92 -17.62 2.18
C ASN A 55 5.97 -18.89 1.32
N HIS A 56 4.81 -19.50 1.08
CA HIS A 56 4.67 -20.77 0.35
C HIS A 56 3.69 -20.60 -0.81
N THR A 57 3.94 -21.27 -1.92
CA THR A 57 2.99 -21.24 -3.04
C THR A 57 1.83 -22.20 -2.80
N PRO A 58 0.58 -21.81 -3.04
CA PRO A 58 -0.56 -22.71 -2.89
C PRO A 58 -0.63 -23.80 -3.98
N PHE A 59 0.14 -23.67 -5.07
CA PHE A 59 0.13 -24.66 -6.15
C PHE A 59 0.89 -25.94 -5.80
N THR A 60 2.04 -25.82 -5.13
CA THR A 60 2.92 -26.95 -4.79
C THR A 60 3.19 -27.09 -3.29
N GLY A 61 2.89 -26.07 -2.49
CA GLY A 61 3.26 -26.00 -1.07
C GLY A 61 4.74 -25.66 -0.84
N GLU A 62 5.54 -25.56 -1.89
CA GLU A 62 6.96 -25.24 -1.79
C GLU A 62 7.18 -23.81 -1.29
N LYS A 63 8.30 -23.61 -0.60
CA LYS A 63 8.67 -22.29 -0.09
C LYS A 63 9.07 -21.38 -1.25
N LEU A 64 8.41 -20.22 -1.35
CA LEU A 64 8.72 -19.18 -2.33
C LEU A 64 9.87 -18.28 -1.88
N ALA A 65 9.74 -17.71 -0.68
CA ALA A 65 10.72 -16.77 -0.15
C ALA A 65 10.53 -16.60 1.36
N ASP A 66 11.60 -16.28 2.06
CA ASP A 66 11.51 -15.75 3.42
C ASP A 66 11.34 -14.22 3.33
N LEU A 67 10.34 -13.66 4.02
CA LEU A 67 10.01 -12.24 4.02
C LEU A 67 10.22 -11.64 5.42
N PRO A 68 10.60 -10.35 5.51
CA PRO A 68 10.73 -9.68 6.80
C PRO A 68 9.35 -9.51 7.43
N GLU A 69 9.26 -9.83 8.72
CA GLU A 69 8.04 -9.65 9.51
C GLU A 69 8.25 -8.50 10.50
N SER A 70 7.36 -7.52 10.46
CA SER A 70 7.44 -6.34 11.33
C SER A 70 6.88 -6.66 12.71
N THR A 71 7.68 -6.42 13.76
CA THR A 71 7.18 -6.44 15.14
C THR A 71 6.41 -5.16 15.48
N PRO A 72 5.67 -5.10 16.61
CA PRO A 72 5.05 -3.86 17.06
C PRO A 72 6.01 -2.67 17.18
N GLU A 73 7.27 -2.91 17.58
CA GLU A 73 8.32 -1.90 17.69
C GLU A 73 8.79 -1.40 16.32
N ASP A 74 8.89 -2.31 15.33
CA ASP A 74 9.17 -1.96 13.94
C ASP A 74 8.07 -1.06 13.37
N VAL A 75 6.80 -1.37 13.69
CA VAL A 75 5.64 -0.55 13.30
C VAL A 75 5.70 0.84 13.93
N ALA A 76 6.04 0.94 15.22
CA ALA A 76 6.22 2.22 15.89
C ALA A 76 7.33 3.06 15.22
N THR A 77 8.46 2.42 14.91
CA THR A 77 9.59 3.06 14.22
C THR A 77 9.20 3.54 12.81
N ALA A 78 8.47 2.71 12.06
CA ALA A 78 7.96 3.08 10.74
C ALA A 78 6.99 4.26 10.81
N PHE A 79 6.14 4.30 11.85
CA PHE A 79 5.21 5.40 12.08
C PHE A 79 5.92 6.73 12.34
N GLU A 80 6.95 6.75 13.18
CA GLU A 80 7.73 7.97 13.44
C GLU A 80 8.42 8.49 12.16
N ARG A 81 9.02 7.58 11.37
CA ARG A 81 9.59 7.93 10.06
C ARG A 81 8.53 8.52 9.12
N ALA A 82 7.35 7.91 9.05
CA ALA A 82 6.25 8.39 8.23
C ALA A 82 5.76 9.78 8.70
N ARG A 83 5.67 10.02 10.01
CA ARG A 83 5.26 11.30 10.61
C ARG A 83 6.22 12.43 10.22
N ALA A 84 7.53 12.16 10.29
CA ALA A 84 8.55 13.13 9.89
C ALA A 84 8.46 13.45 8.38
N ALA A 85 8.37 12.41 7.53
CA ALA A 85 8.27 12.59 6.07
C ALA A 85 6.98 13.30 5.64
N GLN A 86 5.88 13.12 6.38
CA GLN A 86 4.59 13.71 6.08
C GLN A 86 4.61 15.24 6.06
N ILE A 87 5.48 15.88 6.85
CA ILE A 87 5.60 17.34 6.90
C ILE A 87 6.09 17.87 5.54
N ALA A 88 7.21 17.33 5.06
CA ALA A 88 7.76 17.68 3.75
C ALA A 88 6.81 17.29 2.60
N TRP A 89 6.20 16.11 2.69
CA TRP A 89 5.23 15.66 1.69
C TRP A 89 3.97 16.54 1.64
N GLY A 90 3.47 16.98 2.79
CA GLY A 90 2.32 17.88 2.89
C GLY A 90 2.57 19.25 2.25
N ALA A 91 3.81 19.75 2.36
CA ALA A 91 4.25 21.00 1.74
C ALA A 91 4.49 20.87 0.21
N THR A 92 4.70 19.66 -0.30
CA THR A 92 4.94 19.41 -1.73
C THR A 92 3.72 19.82 -2.56
N PRO A 93 3.84 20.61 -3.65
CA PRO A 93 2.71 21.02 -4.47
C PRO A 93 1.87 19.84 -4.99
N VAL A 94 0.54 19.99 -5.03
CA VAL A 94 -0.40 18.94 -5.47
C VAL A 94 -0.03 18.36 -6.85
N ARG A 95 0.43 19.21 -7.77
CA ARG A 95 0.85 18.78 -9.11
C ARG A 95 2.05 17.84 -9.09
N GLN A 96 3.03 18.08 -8.22
CA GLN A 96 4.20 17.20 -8.08
C GLN A 96 3.80 15.87 -7.45
N ARG A 97 2.94 15.88 -6.42
CA ARG A 97 2.41 14.66 -5.83
C ARG A 97 1.60 13.83 -6.83
N ALA A 98 0.80 14.50 -7.66
CA ALA A 98 0.07 13.89 -8.75
C ALA A 98 0.99 13.24 -9.80
N ALA A 99 2.12 13.87 -10.13
CA ALA A 99 3.11 13.30 -11.04
C ALA A 99 3.71 11.99 -10.51
N VAL A 100 3.91 11.86 -9.20
CA VAL A 100 4.35 10.59 -8.58
C VAL A 100 3.34 9.47 -8.83
N LEU A 101 2.04 9.74 -8.70
CA LEU A 101 0.98 8.75 -8.97
C LEU A 101 0.92 8.34 -10.45
N LEU A 102 1.13 9.29 -11.37
CA LEU A 102 1.18 8.99 -12.80
C LEU A 102 2.40 8.16 -13.17
N ARG A 103 3.58 8.50 -12.62
CA ARG A 103 4.78 7.68 -12.78
C ARG A 103 4.59 6.28 -12.20
N PHE A 104 3.93 6.15 -11.05
CA PHE A 104 3.59 4.84 -10.48
C PHE A 104 2.68 4.03 -11.41
N HIS A 105 1.62 4.64 -11.97
CA HIS A 105 0.78 3.99 -12.99
C HIS A 105 1.61 3.45 -14.15
N ASP A 106 2.50 4.26 -14.71
CA ASP A 106 3.32 3.86 -15.87
C ASP A 106 4.25 2.70 -15.52
N LEU A 107 4.85 2.72 -14.32
CA LEU A 107 5.73 1.64 -13.84
C LEU A 107 4.97 0.34 -13.57
N VAL A 108 3.76 0.39 -13.03
CA VAL A 108 2.91 -0.78 -12.78
C VAL A 108 2.54 -1.45 -14.11
N LEU A 109 2.14 -0.67 -15.12
CA LEU A 109 1.81 -1.22 -16.43
C LEU A 109 3.04 -1.75 -17.17
N ALA A 110 4.18 -1.03 -17.10
CA ALA A 110 5.43 -1.48 -17.71
C ALA A 110 5.93 -2.82 -17.13
N ARG A 111 5.69 -3.08 -15.84
CA ARG A 111 6.05 -4.33 -15.15
C ARG A 111 4.88 -5.28 -14.92
N GLN A 112 3.78 -5.11 -15.64
CA GLN A 112 2.55 -5.87 -15.40
C GLN A 112 2.78 -7.38 -15.43
N ALA A 113 3.55 -7.89 -16.40
CA ALA A 113 3.80 -9.33 -16.52
C ALA A 113 4.44 -9.90 -15.25
N GLU A 114 5.46 -9.24 -14.72
CA GLU A 114 6.15 -9.62 -13.48
C GLU A 114 5.20 -9.61 -12.27
N VAL A 115 4.40 -8.55 -12.13
CA VAL A 115 3.42 -8.43 -11.04
C VAL A 115 2.36 -9.53 -11.11
N LEU A 116 1.89 -9.88 -12.31
CA LEU A 116 0.92 -10.97 -12.49
C LEU A 116 1.50 -12.34 -12.13
N ASP A 117 2.78 -12.56 -12.41
CA ASP A 117 3.42 -13.82 -12.06
C ASP A 117 3.56 -13.94 -10.54
N LEU A 118 3.96 -12.86 -9.86
CA LEU A 118 4.04 -12.80 -8.40
C LEU A 118 2.67 -13.03 -7.73
N ILE A 119 1.62 -12.33 -8.17
CA ILE A 119 0.27 -12.49 -7.59
C ILE A 119 -0.21 -13.94 -7.75
N GLN A 120 0.00 -14.56 -8.92
CA GLN A 120 -0.40 -15.95 -9.12
C GLN A 120 0.39 -16.88 -8.20
N LEU A 121 1.71 -16.74 -8.13
CA LEU A 121 2.57 -17.60 -7.31
C LEU A 121 2.23 -17.51 -5.82
N GLU A 122 1.95 -16.31 -5.33
CA GLU A 122 1.65 -16.05 -3.91
C GLU A 122 0.22 -16.44 -3.53
N THR A 123 -0.77 -16.16 -4.39
CA THR A 123 -2.20 -16.30 -4.01
C THR A 123 -2.92 -17.47 -4.68
N GLY A 124 -2.34 -18.07 -5.72
CA GLY A 124 -2.98 -19.13 -6.50
C GLY A 124 -4.10 -18.64 -7.44
N LYS A 125 -4.32 -17.32 -7.54
CA LYS A 125 -5.39 -16.75 -8.38
C LYS A 125 -5.18 -17.06 -9.85
N ALA A 126 -6.28 -17.19 -10.60
CA ALA A 126 -6.21 -17.23 -12.06
C ALA A 126 -5.64 -15.91 -12.60
N ARG A 127 -4.89 -15.98 -13.72
CA ARG A 127 -4.23 -14.82 -14.32
C ARG A 127 -5.19 -13.66 -14.64
N LEU A 128 -6.43 -13.96 -15.01
CA LEU A 128 -7.46 -12.95 -15.25
C LEU A 128 -7.81 -12.17 -13.98
N HIS A 129 -8.00 -12.84 -12.85
CA HIS A 129 -8.27 -12.17 -11.57
C HIS A 129 -7.06 -11.38 -11.08
N ALA A 130 -5.84 -11.91 -11.25
CA ALA A 130 -4.63 -11.14 -10.98
C ALA A 130 -4.54 -9.87 -11.86
N HIS A 131 -4.99 -9.95 -13.12
CA HIS A 131 -5.05 -8.81 -14.02
C HIS A 131 -6.03 -7.74 -13.56
N GLU A 132 -7.21 -8.13 -13.08
CA GLU A 132 -8.20 -7.21 -12.51
C GLU A 132 -7.61 -6.39 -11.36
N GLU A 133 -6.82 -7.00 -10.47
CA GLU A 133 -6.14 -6.31 -9.37
C GLU A 133 -5.11 -5.29 -9.85
N VAL A 134 -4.28 -5.66 -10.82
CA VAL A 134 -3.29 -4.74 -11.40
C VAL A 134 -3.98 -3.56 -12.08
N GLN A 135 -5.07 -3.81 -12.82
CA GLN A 135 -5.84 -2.74 -13.46
C GLN A 135 -6.52 -1.83 -12.45
N ALA A 136 -7.07 -2.36 -11.36
CA ALA A 136 -7.68 -1.56 -10.31
C ALA A 136 -6.66 -0.57 -9.72
N VAL A 137 -5.44 -1.03 -9.42
CA VAL A 137 -4.35 -0.18 -8.93
C VAL A 137 -3.94 0.88 -9.95
N ALA A 138 -3.74 0.49 -11.21
CA ALA A 138 -3.35 1.41 -12.27
C ALA A 138 -4.42 2.49 -12.51
N VAL A 139 -5.69 2.11 -12.60
CA VAL A 139 -6.82 3.03 -12.81
C VAL A 139 -6.94 4.02 -11.65
N ALA A 140 -6.83 3.55 -10.41
CA ALA A 140 -6.87 4.41 -9.24
C ALA A 140 -5.72 5.44 -9.25
N ALA A 141 -4.49 4.99 -9.50
CA ALA A 141 -3.32 5.86 -9.60
C ALA A 141 -3.49 6.92 -10.70
N ARG A 142 -3.94 6.52 -11.89
CA ARG A 142 -4.23 7.43 -13.01
C ARG A 142 -5.33 8.42 -12.68
N HIS A 143 -6.41 7.96 -12.05
CA HIS A 143 -7.54 8.80 -11.64
C HIS A 143 -7.07 9.91 -10.71
N TYR A 144 -6.41 9.56 -9.62
CA TYR A 144 -5.95 10.54 -8.64
C TYR A 144 -4.81 11.41 -9.19
N GLY A 145 -3.90 10.85 -9.98
CA GLY A 145 -2.87 11.61 -10.69
C GLY A 145 -3.46 12.71 -11.60
N ARG A 146 -4.61 12.46 -12.25
CA ARG A 146 -5.28 13.48 -13.08
C ARG A 146 -6.22 14.40 -12.32
N LYS A 147 -6.97 13.89 -11.34
CA LYS A 147 -8.08 14.61 -10.70
C LYS A 147 -7.72 15.28 -9.38
N ALA A 148 -6.65 14.86 -8.68
CA ALA A 148 -6.29 15.43 -7.38
C ALA A 148 -6.10 16.96 -7.40
N PRO A 149 -5.49 17.60 -8.42
CA PRO A 149 -5.42 19.07 -8.48
C PRO A 149 -6.80 19.74 -8.51
N ALA A 150 -7.77 19.15 -9.21
CA ALA A 150 -9.13 19.67 -9.27
C ALA A 150 -9.87 19.46 -7.94
N TYR A 151 -9.70 18.30 -7.31
CA TYR A 151 -10.29 18.00 -6.01
C TYR A 151 -9.73 18.86 -4.88
N LEU A 152 -8.46 19.28 -4.96
CA LEU A 152 -7.80 20.03 -3.89
C LEU A 152 -7.73 21.54 -4.15
N LYS A 153 -8.27 22.02 -5.28
CA LYS A 153 -8.34 23.46 -5.58
C LYS A 153 -9.22 24.17 -4.53
N PRO A 154 -8.81 25.34 -4.02
CA PRO A 154 -9.66 26.17 -3.17
C PRO A 154 -11.01 26.45 -3.82
N LYS A 155 -12.10 26.21 -3.08
CA LYS A 155 -13.46 26.50 -3.53
C LYS A 155 -14.00 27.73 -2.81
N ARG A 156 -14.54 28.68 -3.56
CA ARG A 156 -15.19 29.86 -3.00
C ARG A 156 -16.67 29.59 -2.80
N HIS A 157 -17.19 30.04 -1.67
CA HIS A 157 -18.59 29.94 -1.31
C HIS A 157 -19.14 31.35 -1.07
N ALA A 158 -20.44 31.55 -1.30
CA ALA A 158 -21.10 32.81 -0.96
C ALA A 158 -21.06 33.00 0.56
N GLY A 159 -20.58 34.15 1.01
CA GLY A 159 -20.62 34.52 2.42
C GLY A 159 -22.00 35.00 2.82
N ALA A 160 -22.31 34.97 4.13
CA ALA A 160 -23.59 35.44 4.66
C ALA A 160 -23.88 36.91 4.32
N MET A 161 -22.84 37.70 4.08
CA MET A 161 -22.92 39.05 3.51
C MET A 161 -22.06 39.09 2.24
N PRO A 162 -22.67 39.02 1.04
CA PRO A 162 -21.97 39.21 -0.23
C PRO A 162 -21.16 40.51 -0.19
N THR A 163 -19.99 40.53 -0.85
CA THR A 163 -19.00 41.63 -0.90
C THR A 163 -18.25 41.97 0.40
N LEU A 164 -18.86 41.83 1.57
CA LEU A 164 -18.22 42.07 2.87
C LEU A 164 -17.42 40.87 3.39
N THR A 165 -17.85 39.65 3.06
CA THR A 165 -17.24 38.41 3.56
C THR A 165 -16.78 37.51 2.42
N ARG A 166 -15.56 36.97 2.53
CA ARG A 166 -14.99 35.99 1.59
C ARG A 166 -14.82 34.66 2.29
N VAL A 167 -15.56 33.65 1.85
CA VAL A 167 -15.46 32.28 2.37
C VAL A 167 -14.74 31.41 1.34
N THR A 168 -13.66 30.76 1.75
CA THR A 168 -12.90 29.82 0.91
C THR A 168 -12.69 28.52 1.67
N GLU A 169 -13.11 27.43 1.06
CA GLU A 169 -12.84 26.07 1.54
C GLU A 169 -11.44 25.65 1.08
N LEU A 170 -10.61 25.28 2.05
CA LEU A 170 -9.28 24.70 1.85
C LEU A 170 -9.28 23.27 2.38
N ARG A 171 -8.58 22.37 1.66
CA ARG A 171 -8.48 20.96 2.02
C ARG A 171 -7.05 20.66 2.43
N HIS A 172 -6.85 20.41 3.73
CA HIS A 172 -5.56 20.08 4.30
C HIS A 172 -5.41 18.56 4.49
N PRO A 173 -4.21 17.99 4.25
CA PRO A 173 -3.95 16.58 4.51
C PRO A 173 -4.11 16.29 6.01
N ARG A 174 -4.77 15.17 6.34
CA ARG A 174 -5.19 14.85 7.71
C ARG A 174 -4.08 14.33 8.63
N GLY A 175 -2.97 13.80 8.11
CA GLY A 175 -1.98 13.12 8.95
C GLY A 175 -1.68 11.70 8.56
N SER A 176 -0.62 11.13 9.11
CA SER A 176 -0.51 9.70 9.38
C SER A 176 -1.59 9.31 10.41
N TRP A 177 -2.37 8.28 10.10
CA TRP A 177 -3.36 7.73 11.00
C TRP A 177 -2.79 6.44 11.60
N ALA A 178 -2.38 6.50 12.87
CA ALA A 178 -2.31 5.32 13.72
C ALA A 178 -3.35 5.50 14.81
N ARG A 179 -4.17 4.47 15.04
CA ARG A 179 -5.06 4.46 16.20
C ARG A 179 -4.17 4.29 17.43
N SER A 180 -3.92 5.39 18.13
CA SER A 180 -3.28 5.32 19.44
C SER A 180 -4.17 4.49 20.38
N PRO A 181 -3.63 3.57 21.20
CA PRO A 181 -4.41 2.82 22.20
C PRO A 181 -5.09 3.73 23.23
N LEU A 182 -4.57 4.94 23.40
CA LEU A 182 -5.11 5.96 24.29
C LEU A 182 -5.98 6.91 23.47
N GLY A 183 -7.29 6.68 23.54
CA GLY A 183 -8.34 7.32 22.74
C GLY A 183 -8.54 8.81 23.00
N THR A 184 -7.57 9.66 22.68
CA THR A 184 -7.74 11.12 22.70
C THR A 184 -7.40 11.71 21.34
N THR A 185 -8.32 11.59 20.39
CA THR A 185 -8.26 12.39 19.16
C THR A 185 -8.83 13.77 19.47
N ARG A 186 -7.98 14.71 19.93
CA ARG A 186 -8.37 16.10 20.09
C ARG A 186 -8.44 16.77 18.72
N TRP A 187 -9.65 16.87 18.18
CA TRP A 187 -9.93 17.64 16.98
C TRP A 187 -9.84 19.13 17.28
N SER A 188 -8.81 19.79 16.74
CA SER A 188 -8.75 21.25 16.65
C SER A 188 -9.26 21.68 15.28
N CYS A 189 -10.55 22.01 15.21
CA CYS A 189 -11.10 22.75 14.08
C CYS A 189 -10.70 24.22 14.28
N ARG A 190 -9.59 24.66 13.67
CA ARG A 190 -9.19 26.06 13.71
C ARG A 190 -10.02 26.83 12.66
N SER A 191 -11.19 27.31 13.07
CA SER A 191 -11.97 28.27 12.30
C SER A 191 -11.16 29.57 12.16
N ALA A 192 -10.65 29.83 10.97
CA ALA A 192 -10.01 31.11 10.66
C ALA A 192 -11.09 32.19 10.51
N THR A 193 -11.42 32.85 11.62
CA THR A 193 -12.17 34.11 11.61
C THR A 193 -11.22 35.24 11.96
N ARG A 194 -11.07 36.20 11.02
CA ARG A 194 -10.36 37.49 11.07
C ARG A 194 -8.83 37.52 10.94
N CYS A 195 -8.37 38.10 9.82
CA CYS A 195 -7.26 39.06 9.81
C CYS A 195 -7.78 40.40 9.22
N PRO A 196 -7.56 41.55 9.88
CA PRO A 196 -7.96 42.87 9.38
C PRO A 196 -7.00 43.38 8.28
N PRO A 197 -7.39 44.39 7.49
CA PRO A 197 -6.54 44.98 6.46
C PRO A 197 -5.48 45.89 7.09
N SER A 198 -4.20 45.63 6.86
CA SER A 198 -3.14 46.60 7.13
C SER A 198 -2.97 47.52 5.92
N SER A 199 -3.62 48.68 5.97
CA SER A 199 -3.25 49.84 5.16
C SER A 199 -1.91 50.38 5.66
N ARG A 200 -0.87 50.28 4.83
CA ARG A 200 0.44 50.90 5.09
C ARG A 200 0.39 52.31 4.48
N ALA A 201 0.18 53.32 5.31
CA ALA A 201 0.36 54.72 4.95
C ALA A 201 1.81 55.11 5.22
N THR A 202 2.50 55.59 4.19
CA THR A 202 3.79 56.30 4.26
C THR A 202 3.54 57.77 4.57
N PRO A 203 4.28 58.40 5.49
CA PRO A 203 4.47 59.84 5.46
C PRO A 203 5.78 60.18 4.74
N SER A 204 5.63 61.03 3.74
CA SER A 204 6.68 61.82 3.11
C SER A 204 6.93 63.11 3.89
N SER A 205 8.21 63.39 4.15
CA SER A 205 8.91 64.67 4.44
C SER A 205 9.77 64.55 5.69
#